data_AF-A0A963RV07-F1
#
_entry.id   AF-A0A963RV07-F1
#
_cell.length_a   1.000
_cell.length_b   1.000
_cell.length_c   1.000
_cell.angle_alpha   90.00
_cell.angle_beta   90.00
_cell.angle_gamma   90.00
#
_symmetry.space_group_name_H-M   'P 1'
#
loop_
_entity.id
_entity.type
_entity.pdbx_description
1 polymer ?
#
loop_
_entity_poly.entity_id
_entity_poly.type
_entity_poly.pdbx_seq_one_letter_code
_entity_poly.pdbx_strand_id
1 'polypeptide(L)'
;MLALTQCWYTRKHVPERTKHKEDDGSHTSYCRYCERKIVSWSKDSWSLADGFNVSRIAETAGPRYLYLLDVPDDMVVARFTVSHLDGEEAIEAYKEELREEHNVEESGGKYILCDSADDT
;
A
#
# COMPACT_ATOMS: atom_id res chain seq x y z
N MET A 1 3.26 17.63 6.84
CA MET A 1 3.32 16.34 6.12
C MET A 1 3.60 16.62 4.64
N LEU A 2 4.85 16.45 4.18
CA LEU A 2 5.29 16.83 2.80
C LEU A 2 5.15 15.68 1.79
N ALA A 3 4.79 14.49 2.27
CA ALA A 3 4.95 13.24 1.55
C ALA A 3 4.07 13.05 0.30
N LEU A 4 3.00 13.85 0.17
CA LEU A 4 2.05 13.81 -0.96
C LEU A 4 2.02 15.15 -1.72
N THR A 5 3.00 16.04 -1.50
CA THR A 5 2.98 17.35 -2.14
C THR A 5 3.37 17.27 -3.61
N GLN A 6 2.43 17.67 -4.46
CA GLN A 6 2.65 17.88 -5.89
C GLN A 6 3.70 18.98 -6.15
N CYS A 7 4.33 18.95 -7.32
CA CYS A 7 5.14 20.08 -7.78
C CYS A 7 4.24 21.33 -7.86
N TRP A 8 4.63 22.43 -7.22
CA TRP A 8 3.82 23.65 -7.22
C TRP A 8 3.69 24.28 -8.62
N TYR A 9 4.66 24.04 -9.50
CA TYR A 9 4.69 24.59 -10.86
C TYR A 9 3.91 23.72 -11.86
N THR A 10 4.28 22.45 -12.00
CA THR A 10 3.76 21.54 -13.04
C THR A 10 2.77 20.51 -12.54
N ARG A 11 2.46 20.48 -11.24
CA ARG A 11 1.71 19.41 -10.55
C ARG A 11 2.38 18.03 -10.54
N LYS A 12 3.26 17.75 -11.50
CA LYS A 12 4.12 16.56 -11.60
C LYS A 12 5.58 16.93 -11.41
N HIS A 13 6.34 16.12 -10.67
CA HIS A 13 7.78 16.33 -10.52
C HIS A 13 8.52 15.90 -11.80
N VAL A 14 9.53 16.69 -12.18
CA VAL A 14 10.33 16.45 -13.39
C VAL A 14 11.81 16.50 -13.01
N PRO A 15 12.58 15.42 -13.23
CA PRO A 15 13.98 15.39 -12.85
C PRO A 15 14.83 16.34 -13.68
N GLU A 16 15.90 16.81 -13.06
CA GLU A 16 17.02 17.41 -13.78
C GLU A 16 17.73 16.39 -14.67
N ARG A 17 18.66 16.88 -15.50
CA ARG A 17 19.45 16.00 -16.38
C ARG A 17 20.30 15.02 -15.57
N THR A 18 20.78 15.43 -14.40
CA THR A 18 21.58 14.61 -13.51
C THR A 18 20.68 13.69 -12.68
N LYS A 19 20.95 12.38 -12.76
CA LYS A 19 20.24 11.34 -12.01
C LYS A 19 21.28 10.42 -11.38
N HIS A 20 21.10 10.06 -10.12
CA HIS A 20 21.94 9.10 -9.41
C HIS A 20 21.18 7.78 -9.27
N LYS A 21 21.82 6.65 -9.54
CA LYS A 21 21.24 5.33 -9.25
C LYS A 21 21.69 4.88 -7.86
N GLU A 22 20.74 4.62 -6.98
CA GLU A 22 20.98 4.16 -5.61
C GLU A 22 21.15 2.64 -5.54
N ASP A 23 21.66 2.15 -4.42
CA ASP A 23 21.92 0.72 -4.18
C ASP A 23 20.62 -0.12 -4.14
N ASP A 24 19.50 0.49 -3.76
CA ASP A 24 18.17 -0.14 -3.77
C ASP A 24 17.53 -0.22 -5.16
N GLY A 25 18.26 0.18 -6.20
CA GLY A 25 17.81 0.21 -7.60
C GLY A 25 17.01 1.45 -7.98
N SER A 26 16.70 2.33 -7.03
CA SER A 26 16.03 3.60 -7.29
C SER A 26 16.93 4.61 -8.00
N HIS A 27 16.32 5.63 -8.58
CA HIS A 27 17.00 6.78 -9.16
C HIS A 27 16.59 8.04 -8.41
N THR A 28 17.57 8.79 -7.89
CA THR A 28 17.35 10.08 -7.24
C THR A 28 17.76 11.24 -8.14
N SER A 29 17.08 12.38 -7.96
CA SER A 29 17.38 13.65 -8.64
C SER A 29 16.75 14.81 -7.85
N TYR A 30 16.86 16.03 -8.38
CA TYR A 30 16.08 17.18 -7.93
C TYR A 30 15.03 17.54 -8.98
N CYS A 31 13.88 18.04 -8.52
CA CYS A 31 12.84 18.53 -9.42
C CYS A 31 13.28 19.86 -10.02
N ARG A 32 13.30 19.98 -11.36
CA ARG A 32 13.72 21.20 -12.08
C ARG A 32 12.96 22.47 -11.66
N TYR A 33 11.73 22.33 -11.15
CA TYR A 33 10.84 23.48 -10.91
C TYR A 33 10.64 23.82 -9.43
N CYS A 34 10.52 22.80 -8.58
CA CYS A 34 10.32 23.03 -7.14
C CYS A 34 11.57 22.74 -6.31
N GLU A 35 12.66 22.31 -6.96
CA GLU A 35 13.99 22.08 -6.37
C GLU A 35 14.00 21.09 -5.20
N ARG A 36 12.91 20.31 -5.03
CA ARG A 36 12.83 19.26 -4.03
C ARG A 36 13.53 18.00 -4.53
N LYS A 37 14.11 17.24 -3.59
CA LYS A 37 14.67 15.92 -3.86
C LYS A 37 13.54 14.97 -4.27
N ILE A 38 13.74 14.25 -5.36
CA ILE A 38 12.77 13.33 -5.95
C ILE A 38 13.42 11.98 -6.27
N VAL A 39 12.59 10.97 -6.39
CA VAL A 39 13.01 9.59 -6.56
C VAL A 39 12.08 8.83 -7.50
N SER A 40 12.62 7.87 -8.23
CA SER A 40 11.92 7.05 -9.22
C SER A 40 12.49 5.64 -9.33
N TRP A 41 11.65 4.63 -9.52
CA TRP A 41 12.05 3.23 -9.71
C TRP A 41 11.88 2.79 -11.17
N SER A 42 10.94 3.39 -11.90
CA SER A 42 10.68 3.12 -13.33
C SER A 42 11.27 4.17 -14.28
N LYS A 43 11.79 5.30 -13.77
CA LYS A 43 12.21 6.51 -14.50
C LYS A 43 11.07 7.32 -15.13
N ASP A 44 9.87 6.75 -15.24
CA ASP A 44 8.70 7.38 -15.87
C ASP A 44 7.88 8.24 -14.89
N SER A 45 7.85 7.86 -13.60
CA SER A 45 7.15 8.59 -12.53
C SER A 45 8.11 9.00 -11.42
N TRP A 46 7.98 10.22 -10.92
CA TRP A 46 8.87 10.79 -9.90
C TRP A 46 8.07 11.29 -8.70
N SER A 47 8.46 10.82 -7.50
CA SER A 47 7.85 11.20 -6.22
C SER A 47 8.86 11.95 -5.36
N LEU A 48 8.42 12.63 -4.30
CA LEU A 48 9.35 13.24 -3.34
C LEU A 48 10.18 12.16 -2.65
N ALA A 49 11.48 12.39 -2.50
CA ALA A 49 12.40 11.45 -1.86
C ALA A 49 12.07 11.26 -0.37
N ASP A 50 11.63 12.32 0.30
CA ASP A 50 11.18 12.28 1.69
C ASP A 50 9.66 12.01 1.79
N GLY A 51 9.06 11.48 0.71
CA GLY A 51 7.63 11.26 0.60
C GLY A 51 7.24 9.80 0.43
N PHE A 52 5.93 9.58 0.37
CA PHE A 52 5.37 8.26 0.11
C PHE A 52 5.39 8.03 -1.40
N ASN A 53 6.16 7.06 -1.85
CA ASN A 53 6.05 6.60 -3.21
C ASN A 53 4.77 5.75 -3.32
N VAL A 54 3.67 6.35 -3.76
CA VAL A 54 2.37 5.68 -3.90
C VAL A 54 2.44 4.51 -4.88
N SER A 55 3.26 4.58 -5.93
CA SER A 55 3.47 3.47 -6.85
C SER A 55 4.17 2.30 -6.18
N ARG A 56 5.22 2.56 -5.39
CA ARG A 56 5.86 1.54 -4.57
C ARG A 56 4.90 1.01 -3.51
N ILE A 57 4.14 1.87 -2.84
CA ILE A 57 3.13 1.43 -1.87
C ILE A 57 2.09 0.55 -2.57
N ALA A 58 1.63 0.84 -3.78
CA ALA A 58 0.74 -0.06 -4.50
C ALA A 58 1.42 -1.41 -4.83
N GLU A 59 2.69 -1.40 -5.21
CA GLU A 59 3.49 -2.61 -5.47
C GLU A 59 3.82 -3.40 -4.18
N THR A 60 3.95 -2.74 -3.03
CA THR A 60 4.29 -3.38 -1.73
C THR A 60 3.06 -3.66 -0.86
N ALA A 61 1.97 -2.91 -1.04
CA ALA A 61 0.66 -3.14 -0.44
C ALA A 61 -0.18 -4.10 -1.30
N GLY A 62 0.43 -4.65 -2.35
CA GLY A 62 -0.16 -5.61 -3.28
C GLY A 62 0.06 -7.10 -2.95
N PRO A 63 0.04 -7.58 -1.70
CA PRO A 63 -0.40 -8.93 -1.44
C PRO A 63 -1.87 -8.98 -1.02
N ARG A 64 -2.53 -10.10 -1.32
CA ARG A 64 -3.82 -10.47 -0.75
C ARG A 64 -3.80 -10.24 0.76
N TYR A 65 -4.86 -9.66 1.28
CA TYR A 65 -5.05 -9.40 2.70
C TYR A 65 -6.47 -9.78 3.11
N LEU A 66 -6.60 -10.20 4.35
CA LEU A 66 -7.88 -10.36 5.02
C LEU A 66 -8.15 -9.10 5.84
N TYR A 67 -9.40 -8.71 5.99
CA TYR A 67 -9.77 -7.56 6.80
C TYR A 67 -11.03 -7.83 7.61
N LEU A 68 -11.07 -7.28 8.83
CA LEU A 68 -12.26 -7.30 9.66
C LEU A 68 -13.04 -6.01 9.45
N LEU A 69 -14.31 -6.16 9.08
CA LEU A 69 -15.26 -5.07 8.88
C LEU A 69 -16.25 -5.04 10.05
N ASP A 70 -16.36 -3.89 10.72
CA ASP A 70 -17.42 -3.58 11.68
C ASP A 70 -18.66 -3.15 10.91
N VAL A 71 -19.68 -4.01 10.86
CA VAL A 71 -20.86 -3.80 10.01
C VAL A 71 -21.71 -2.62 10.47
N PRO A 72 -22.01 -2.44 11.78
CA PRO A 72 -22.71 -1.26 12.27
C PRO A 72 -22.07 0.08 11.89
N ASP A 73 -20.74 0.14 11.90
CA ASP A 73 -19.98 1.39 11.72
C ASP A 73 -19.35 1.52 10.32
N ASP A 74 -19.56 0.52 9.44
CA ASP A 74 -18.97 0.41 8.09
C ASP A 74 -17.47 0.71 8.06
N MET A 75 -16.74 0.14 9.03
CA MET A 75 -15.35 0.49 9.32
C MET A 75 -14.44 -0.73 9.35
N VAL A 76 -13.32 -0.66 8.64
CA VAL A 76 -12.26 -1.68 8.74
C VAL A 76 -11.51 -1.51 10.06
N VAL A 77 -11.59 -2.52 10.93
CA VAL A 77 -10.97 -2.50 12.27
C VAL A 77 -9.58 -3.14 12.30
N ALA A 78 -9.31 -4.07 11.39
CA ALA A 78 -8.02 -4.73 11.28
C ALA A 78 -7.74 -5.20 9.85
N ARG A 79 -6.46 -5.29 9.49
CA ARG A 79 -5.97 -5.85 8.23
C ARG A 79 -4.85 -6.84 8.49
N PHE A 80 -4.92 -7.99 7.85
CA PHE A 80 -3.98 -9.09 7.99
C PHE A 80 -3.40 -9.44 6.62
N THR A 81 -2.10 -9.24 6.44
CA THR A 81 -1.42 -9.58 5.17
C THR A 81 -1.23 -11.09 5.06
N VAL A 82 -1.70 -11.74 4.00
CA VAL A 82 -1.57 -13.20 3.81
C VAL A 82 -0.46 -13.58 2.82
N SER A 83 0.43 -12.65 2.48
CA SER A 83 1.58 -12.88 1.58
C SER A 83 2.54 -13.99 2.01
N HIS A 84 2.49 -14.35 3.29
CA HIS A 84 3.38 -15.34 3.91
C HIS A 84 2.76 -16.74 3.96
N LEU A 85 1.52 -16.90 3.50
CA LEU A 85 0.80 -18.17 3.50
C LEU A 85 0.90 -18.82 2.12
N ASP A 86 1.33 -20.08 2.11
CA ASP A 86 1.53 -20.84 0.88
C ASP A 86 0.23 -21.56 0.46
N GLY A 87 -0.62 -20.85 -0.28
CA GLY A 87 -1.79 -21.42 -0.95
C GLY A 87 -3.13 -21.27 -0.23
N GLU A 88 -4.21 -21.62 -0.93
CA GLU A 88 -5.59 -21.39 -0.49
C GLU A 88 -5.94 -22.12 0.81
N GLU A 89 -5.44 -23.35 0.98
CA GLU A 89 -5.69 -24.14 2.18
C GLU A 89 -5.10 -23.50 3.45
N ALA A 90 -3.93 -22.88 3.35
CA ALA A 90 -3.31 -22.15 4.45
C ALA A 90 -4.07 -20.86 4.77
N ILE A 91 -4.64 -20.21 3.75
CA ILE A 91 -5.47 -19.00 3.90
C ILE A 91 -6.79 -19.34 4.57
N GLU A 92 -7.45 -20.44 4.20
CA GLU A 92 -8.70 -20.87 4.84
C GLU A 92 -8.47 -21.29 6.30
N ALA A 93 -7.38 -22.00 6.60
CA ALA A 93 -7.02 -22.31 7.99
C ALA A 93 -6.77 -21.03 8.81
N TYR A 94 -6.11 -20.03 8.22
CA TYR A 94 -5.88 -18.74 8.87
C TYR A 94 -7.16 -17.92 9.02
N LYS A 95 -8.12 -18.02 8.09
CA LYS A 95 -9.45 -17.42 8.24
C LYS A 95 -10.20 -18.04 9.43
N GLU A 96 -10.12 -19.35 9.60
CA GLU A 96 -10.77 -20.05 10.72
C GLU A 96 -10.16 -19.61 12.07
N GLU A 97 -8.83 -19.53 12.15
CA GLU A 97 -8.12 -19.01 13.34
C GLU A 97 -8.51 -17.56 13.67
N LEU A 98 -8.57 -16.68 12.66
CA LEU A 98 -9.01 -15.29 12.84
C LEU A 98 -10.48 -15.17 13.26
N ARG A 99 -11.35 -16.07 12.78
CA ARG A 99 -12.76 -16.10 13.20
C ARG A 99 -12.90 -16.48 14.66
N GLU A 100 -12.12 -17.46 15.13
CA GLU A 100 -12.09 -17.86 16.54
C GLU A 100 -11.50 -16.76 17.44
N GLU A 101 -10.37 -16.16 17.06
CA GLU A 101 -9.71 -15.11 17.84
C GLU A 101 -10.59 -13.86 17.99
N HIS A 102 -11.27 -13.46 16.91
CA HIS A 102 -12.04 -12.23 16.87
C HIS A 102 -13.56 -12.42 17.11
N ASN A 103 -14.00 -13.63 17.47
CA ASN A 103 -15.41 -13.96 17.72
C ASN A 103 -16.32 -13.53 16.54
N VAL A 104 -15.85 -13.80 15.32
CA VAL A 104 -16.57 -13.47 14.08
C VAL A 104 -17.64 -14.55 13.87
N GLU A 105 -18.85 -14.32 14.37
CA GLU A 105 -19.97 -15.23 14.15
C GLU A 105 -20.46 -15.18 12.69
N GLU A 106 -20.67 -16.36 12.08
CA GLU A 106 -21.21 -16.51 10.71
C GLU A 106 -22.62 -15.90 10.52
N SER A 107 -23.33 -15.59 11.61
CA SER A 107 -24.72 -15.14 11.55
C SER A 107 -25.01 -13.99 12.52
N GLY A 108 -24.81 -12.75 12.04
CA GLY A 108 -25.28 -11.53 12.71
C GLY A 108 -24.30 -10.91 13.71
N GLY A 109 -23.04 -11.35 13.72
CA GLY A 109 -21.98 -10.75 14.53
C GLY A 109 -21.67 -9.30 14.12
N LYS A 110 -21.12 -8.54 15.07
CA LYS A 110 -20.69 -7.15 14.86
C LYS A 110 -19.60 -7.04 13.77
N TYR A 111 -18.78 -8.08 13.63
CA TYR A 111 -17.64 -8.12 12.72
C TYR A 111 -17.85 -9.16 11.62
N ILE A 112 -17.41 -8.85 10.40
CA ILE A 112 -17.30 -9.79 9.27
C ILE A 112 -15.84 -9.86 8.85
N LEU A 113 -15.35 -11.07 8.59
CA LEU A 113 -14.04 -11.28 7.97
C LEU A 113 -14.20 -11.31 6.44
N CYS A 114 -13.53 -10.39 5.77
CA CYS A 114 -13.56 -10.23 4.32
C CYS A 114 -12.17 -10.53 3.72
N ASP A 115 -12.18 -10.98 2.47
CA ASP A 115 -10.98 -11.28 1.70
C ASP A 115 -10.85 -10.31 0.54
N SER A 116 -9.70 -9.64 0.42
CA SER A 116 -9.40 -8.75 -0.69
C SER A 116 -9.47 -9.41 -2.08
N ALA A 117 -9.37 -10.74 -2.17
CA ALA A 117 -9.49 -11.46 -3.44
C ALA A 117 -10.94 -11.48 -3.99
N ASP A 118 -11.94 -11.39 -3.11
CA ASP A 118 -13.36 -11.42 -3.49
C ASP A 118 -13.86 -10.05 -4.02
N ASP A 119 -13.08 -8.99 -3.83
CA ASP A 119 -13.39 -7.61 -4.23
C ASP A 119 -12.98 -7.27 -5.69
N THR A 120 -12.44 -8.25 -6.45
CA THR A 120 -11.95 -8.11 -7.84
C THR A 120 -12.74 -8.93 -8.86
#